data_AF-A0A839UH30-F1
#
_entry.id   AF-A0A839UH30-F1
#
_cell.length_a   1.000
_cell.length_b   1.000
_cell.length_c   1.000
_cell.angle_alpha   90.00
_cell.angle_beta   90.00
_cell.angle_gamma   90.00
#
_symmetry.space_group_name_H-M   'P 1'
#
loop_
_entity.id
_entity.type
_entity.pdbx_description
1 polymer ?
#
loop_
_entity_poly.entity_id
_entity_poly.type
_entity_poly.pdbx_seq_one_letter_code
_entity_poly.pdbx_strand_id
1 'polypeptide(L)' 'MARLPRLCLPGIPLHIIQRGTNRQACFASEEDFTAYAFWLKGDPLILDSCL' A
#
# COMPACT_ATOMS: atom_id res chain seq x y z
N MET A 1 -11.34 16.51 6.15
CA MET A 1 -10.01 17.04 6.51
C MET A 1 -9.01 16.53 5.49
N ALA A 2 -8.25 17.42 4.85
CA ALA A 2 -7.23 16.99 3.88
C ALA A 2 -6.12 16.23 4.61
N ARG A 3 -5.72 15.08 4.06
CA ARG A 3 -4.57 14.32 4.57
C ARG A 3 -3.32 14.86 3.87
N LEU A 4 -2.26 15.12 4.64
CA LEU A 4 -0.95 15.46 4.06
C LEU A 4 -0.49 14.29 3.18
N PRO A 5 0.14 14.53 2.01
CA PRO A 5 0.82 13.49 1.26
C PRO A 5 1.84 12.76 2.13
N ARG A 6 1.97 11.45 1.95
CA ARG A 6 2.98 10.65 2.64
C ARG A 6 4.32 10.81 1.93
N LEU A 7 5.38 10.92 2.71
CA LEU A 7 6.74 10.95 2.19
C LEU A 7 7.15 9.53 1.75
N CYS A 8 7.49 9.36 0.49
CA CYS A 8 8.03 8.12 -0.06
C CYS A 8 9.41 8.42 -0.63
N LEU A 9 10.47 8.07 0.12
CA LEU A 9 11.84 8.31 -0.30
C LEU A 9 12.39 7.08 -1.04
N PRO A 10 13.08 7.25 -2.18
CA PRO A 10 13.66 6.14 -2.92
C PRO A 10 14.71 5.42 -2.07
N GLY A 11 14.67 4.09 -2.09
CA GLY A 11 15.63 3.25 -1.36
C GLY A 11 15.43 3.19 0.16
N ILE A 12 14.42 3.85 0.73
CA ILE A 12 14.12 3.79 2.15
C ILE A 12 12.92 2.88 2.40
N PRO A 13 13.04 1.85 3.26
CA PRO A 13 11.92 0.97 3.56
C PRO A 13 10.81 1.74 4.28
N LEU A 14 9.57 1.56 3.82
CA LEU A 14 8.37 2.10 4.47
C LEU A 14 7.69 1.01 5.29
N HIS A 15 7.35 1.33 6.53
CA HIS A 15 6.50 0.44 7.34
C HIS A 15 5.03 0.65 6.96
N ILE A 16 4.43 -0.34 6.31
CA ILE A 16 3.05 -0.30 5.80
C ILE A 16 2.14 -1.14 6.69
N ILE A 17 1.01 -0.55 7.12
CA ILE A 17 -0.03 -1.25 7.89
C ILE A 17 -1.34 -1.16 7.10
N GLN A 18 -1.88 -2.32 6.72
CA GLN A 18 -3.20 -2.43 6.08
C GLN A 18 -4.26 -2.79 7.14
N ARG A 19 -5.37 -2.06 7.14
CA ARG A 19 -6.52 -2.33 8.01
C ARG A 19 -7.81 -2.25 7.21
N GLY A 20 -8.71 -3.20 7.44
CA GLY A 20 -10.03 -3.17 6.85
C GLY A 20 -10.87 -2.03 7.42
N THR A 21 -11.80 -1.56 6.60
CA THR A 21 -12.80 -0.56 7.00
C THR A 21 -13.52 -1.04 8.26
N ASN A 22 -13.66 -0.17 9.26
CA ASN A 22 -14.30 -0.50 10.53
C ASN A 22 -13.73 -1.75 11.23
N ARG A 23 -12.44 -2.05 11.05
CA ARG A 23 -11.76 -3.24 11.60
C ARG A 23 -12.27 -4.58 11.03
N GLN A 24 -12.96 -4.55 9.91
CA GLN A 24 -13.33 -5.77 9.18
C GLN A 24 -12.08 -6.45 8.60
N ALA A 25 -12.24 -7.68 8.11
CA ALA A 25 -11.19 -8.40 7.43
C ALA A 25 -10.66 -7.60 6.24
N CYS A 26 -9.33 -7.55 6.08
CA CYS A 26 -8.69 -6.86 4.95
C CYS A 26 -8.87 -7.64 3.64
N PHE A 27 -9.01 -8.95 3.73
CA PHE A 27 -9.08 -9.88 2.62
C PHE A 27 -10.21 -10.87 2.89
N ALA A 28 -10.99 -11.19 1.86
CA ALA A 28 -12.05 -12.19 1.96
C ALA A 28 -11.52 -13.60 1.65
N SER A 29 -10.45 -13.69 0.85
CA SER A 29 -9.78 -14.95 0.52
C SER A 29 -8.25 -14.80 0.36
N GLU A 30 -7.56 -15.93 0.17
CA GLU A 30 -6.11 -15.95 -0.06
C GLU A 30 -5.71 -15.33 -1.42
N GLU A 31 -6.61 -15.41 -2.41
CA GLU A 31 -6.41 -14.79 -3.72
C GLU A 31 -6.31 -13.27 -3.60
N ASP A 32 -7.13 -12.65 -2.74
CA ASP A 32 -7.08 -11.19 -2.52
C ASP A 32 -5.73 -10.76 -1.92
N PHE A 33 -5.21 -11.54 -0.97
CA PHE A 33 -3.90 -11.28 -0.37
C PHE A 33 -2.78 -11.43 -1.40
N THR A 34 -2.85 -12.47 -2.23
CA THR A 34 -1.86 -12.74 -3.27
C THR A 34 -1.82 -11.63 -4.31
N ALA A 35 -3.00 -11.15 -4.74
CA ALA A 35 -3.12 -10.01 -5.66
C ALA A 35 -2.55 -8.73 -5.03
N TYR A 36 -2.87 -8.46 -3.76
CA TYR A 36 -2.33 -7.31 -3.04
C TYR A 36 -0.80 -7.35 -2.93
N ALA A 37 -0.22 -8.50 -2.58
CA ALA A 37 1.23 -8.66 -2.47
C ALA A 37 1.93 -8.51 -3.84
N PHE A 38 1.27 -8.95 -4.92
CA PHE A 38 1.76 -8.75 -6.29
C PHE A 38 1.83 -7.25 -6.63
N TRP A 39 0.77 -6.48 -6.39
CA TRP A 39 0.76 -5.03 -6.63
C TRP A 39 1.75 -4.29 -5.73
N LEU A 40 1.89 -4.71 -4.48
CA LEU A 40 2.87 -4.11 -3.55
C LEU A 40 4.31 -4.30 -4.02
N LYS A 41 4.60 -5.42 -4.69
CA LYS A 41 5.91 -5.70 -5.26
C LYS A 41 6.24 -4.86 -6.49
N GLY A 42 5.26 -4.33 -7.19
CA GLY A 42 5.55 -3.66 -8.45
C GLY A 42 4.36 -2.93 -9.06
N ASP A 43 4.39 -1.61 -8.90
CA ASP A 43 4.31 -0.72 -10.05
C ASP A 43 5.47 0.30 -9.95
N PRO A 44 6.42 0.33 -10.90
CA PRO A 44 7.46 1.36 -10.94
C PRO A 44 6.86 2.77 -11.11
N LEU A 45 5.61 2.89 -11.55
CA LEU A 45 4.91 4.16 -11.77
C LEU A 45 4.43 4.86 -10.49
N ILE A 46 4.42 4.19 -9.33
CA ILE A 46 4.09 4.83 -8.05
C ILE A 46 5.34 5.50 -7.43
N LEU A 47 6.53 4.95 -7.68
CA LEU A 47 7.80 5.52 -7.21
C LEU A 47 8.13 6.88 -7.86
N ASP A 48 7.63 7.13 -9.08
CA ASP A 48 7.84 8.39 -9.79
C ASP A 48 6.82 9.49 -9.40
N SER A 49 5.76 9.14 -8.67
CA SER A 49 4.64 10.05 -8.34
C SER A 49 4.75 10.73 -6.97
N CYS A 50 5.83 10.47 -6.23
CA CYS A 50 6.04 11.02 -4.87
C CYS A 50 6.91 12.30 -4.84
N LEU A 51 7.04 12.98 -5.98
CA LEU A 51 7.48 14.38 -6.11
C LEU A 51 6.32 15.25 -6.60
#